data_AF-A0A7X5WVI4-F1
#
_entry.id   AF-A0A7X5WVI4-F1
#
_cell.length_a   1.000
_cell.length_b   1.000
_cell.length_c   1.000
_cell.angle_alpha   90.00
_cell.angle_beta   90.00
_cell.angle_gamma   90.00
#
_symmetry.space_group_name_H-M   'P 1'
#
loop_
_entity.id
_entity.type
_entity.pdbx_description
1 polymer ?
#
loop_
_entity_poly.entity_id
_entity_poly.type
_entity_poly.pdbx_seq_one_letter_code
_entity_poly.pdbx_strand_id
1 'polypeptide(L)'
;VVLAGEEYGSGSSRDWAAKGTMLLGVRAVIAESYERIHRSNLIGMGVLPLQFPEGESAESLGLTGEETFDVSGVAALNSGPTPRT
;
A
#
# COMPACT_ATOMS: atom_id res chain seq x y z
N VAL A 1 0.48 -9.32 -0.21
CA VAL A 1 0.81 -7.88 -0.32
C VAL A 1 1.25 -7.60 -1.75
N VAL A 2 1.24 -6.34 -2.19
CA VAL A 2 1.88 -5.91 -3.46
C VAL A 2 3.00 -4.94 -3.12
N LEU A 3 4.18 -5.12 -3.72
CA LEU A 3 5.25 -4.13 -3.71
C LEU A 3 5.19 -3.34 -5.03
N ALA A 4 5.34 -2.03 -4.97
CA ALA A 4 5.30 -1.14 -6.13
C ALA A 4 6.32 -0.01 -6.00
N GLY A 5 6.69 0.59 -7.13
CA GLY A 5 7.58 1.76 -7.17
C GLY A 5 6.81 3.07 -7.03
N GLU A 6 7.28 4.09 -7.74
CA GLU A 6 6.68 5.42 -7.75
C GLU A 6 5.34 5.49 -8.50
N GLU A 7 4.54 6.50 -8.14
CA GLU A 7 3.28 6.88 -8.80
C GLU A 7 2.30 5.71 -8.98
N TYR A 8 2.22 4.80 -8.00
CA TYR A 8 1.35 3.63 -8.09
C TYR A 8 -0.10 4.04 -8.30
N GLY A 9 -0.69 3.52 -9.37
CA GLY A 9 -2.07 3.83 -9.78
C GLY A 9 -2.22 5.10 -10.62
N SER A 10 -1.14 5.64 -11.18
CA SER A 10 -1.20 6.75 -12.13
C SER A 10 -2.05 6.42 -13.36
N GLY A 11 -2.70 7.46 -13.91
CA GLY A 11 -3.57 7.35 -15.08
C GLY A 11 -5.05 7.57 -14.76
N SER A 12 -5.93 6.97 -15.56
CA SER A 12 -7.37 7.17 -15.43
C SER A 12 -7.89 6.55 -14.14
N SER A 13 -8.53 7.37 -13.29
CA SER A 13 -9.23 6.89 -12.10
C SER A 13 -10.36 5.94 -12.50
N ARG A 14 -10.09 4.64 -12.35
CA ARG A 14 -11.04 3.56 -12.59
C ARG A 14 -11.21 2.79 -11.29
N ASP A 15 -12.45 2.70 -10.80
CA ASP A 15 -12.77 1.99 -9.55
C ASP A 15 -12.33 0.52 -9.59
N TRP A 16 -12.30 -0.07 -10.79
CA TRP A 16 -11.80 -1.42 -11.02
C TRP A 16 -10.32 -1.62 -10.68
N ALA A 17 -9.49 -0.58 -10.75
CA ALA A 17 -8.08 -0.68 -10.40
C ALA A 17 -7.89 -1.00 -8.90
N ALA A 18 -8.73 -0.45 -8.02
CA ALA A 18 -8.70 -0.79 -6.59
C ALA A 18 -9.52 -2.03 -6.27
N LYS A 19 -10.70 -2.19 -6.90
CA LYS A 19 -11.59 -3.33 -6.66
C LYS A 19 -10.95 -4.66 -7.09
N GLY A 20 -10.24 -4.67 -8.22
CA GLY A 20 -9.51 -5.85 -8.70
C GLY A 20 -8.45 -6.31 -7.71
N THR A 21 -7.64 -5.38 -7.18
CA THR A 21 -6.64 -5.64 -6.13
C THR A 21 -7.25 -6.34 -4.92
N MET A 22 -8.38 -5.85 -4.43
CA MET A 22 -9.09 -6.47 -3.30
C MET A 22 -9.64 -7.87 -3.64
N LEU A 23 -10.25 -8.04 -4.83
CA LEU A 23 -10.81 -9.31 -5.28
C LEU A 23 -9.74 -10.41 -5.46
N LEU A 24 -8.51 -10.03 -5.79
CA LEU A 24 -7.36 -10.94 -5.84
C LEU A 24 -6.80 -11.31 -4.45
N GLY A 25 -7.44 -10.86 -3.38
CA GLY A 25 -7.04 -11.18 -2.01
C GLY A 25 -5.94 -10.28 -1.45
N VAL A 26 -5.53 -9.23 -2.16
CA VAL A 26 -4.54 -8.28 -1.64
C VAL A 26 -5.14 -7.53 -0.45
N ARG A 27 -4.36 -7.44 0.64
CA ARG A 27 -4.74 -6.75 1.88
C ARG A 27 -3.96 -5.46 2.11
N ALA A 28 -2.75 -5.38 1.56
CA ALA A 28 -1.91 -4.21 1.63
C ALA A 28 -1.13 -4.05 0.33
N VAL A 29 -0.87 -2.80 -0.03
CA VAL A 29 0.08 -2.38 -1.07
C VAL A 29 1.16 -1.56 -0.37
N ILE A 30 2.42 -1.80 -0.70
CA ILE A 30 3.57 -1.01 -0.22
C ILE A 30 4.21 -0.39 -1.46
N ALA A 31 4.23 0.94 -1.54
CA ALA A 31 4.74 1.66 -2.70
C ALA A 31 5.68 2.79 -2.31
N GLU A 32 6.51 3.27 -3.23
CA GLU A 32 7.34 4.46 -3.00
C GLU A 32 6.49 5.73 -3.01
N SER A 33 5.50 5.81 -3.90
CA SER A 33 4.50 6.86 -3.90
C SER A 33 3.20 6.41 -4.59
N TYR A 34 2.11 7.16 -4.38
CA TYR A 34 0.79 6.86 -4.91
C TYR A 34 0.21 8.03 -5.69
N GLU A 35 -0.57 7.73 -6.73
CA GLU A 35 -1.55 8.68 -7.23
C GLU A 35 -2.64 8.91 -6.17
N ARG A 36 -2.99 10.18 -5.94
CA ARG A 36 -3.86 10.62 -4.84
C ARG A 36 -5.26 9.98 -4.87
N ILE A 37 -5.89 9.90 -6.04
CA ILE A 37 -7.23 9.33 -6.20
C ILE A 37 -7.16 7.81 -6.04
N HIS A 38 -6.17 7.15 -6.64
CA HIS A 38 -5.99 5.71 -6.50
C HIS A 38 -5.77 5.29 -5.04
N ARG A 39 -4.94 6.05 -4.29
CA ARG A 39 -4.75 5.84 -2.84
C ARG A 39 -6.08 5.85 -2.09
N SER A 40 -6.94 6.81 -2.40
CA SER A 40 -8.26 6.94 -1.78
C SER A 40 -9.17 5.76 -2.11
N ASN A 41 -9.12 5.28 -3.37
CA ASN A 41 -9.90 4.12 -3.80
C ASN A 41 -9.46 2.82 -3.10
N LEU A 42 -8.15 2.61 -2.90
CA LEU A 42 -7.63 1.46 -2.15
C LEU A 42 -8.16 1.44 -0.72
N ILE A 43 -8.09 2.59 -0.03
CA ILE A 43 -8.63 2.75 1.33
C ILE A 43 -10.13 2.41 1.36
N GLY A 44 -10.89 2.94 0.38
CA GLY A 44 -12.32 2.66 0.25
C GLY A 44 -12.64 1.17 0.02
N MET A 45 -11.73 0.41 -0.59
CA MET A 45 -11.86 -1.03 -0.78
C MET A 45 -11.33 -1.86 0.41
N GLY A 46 -10.83 -1.22 1.47
CA GLY A 46 -10.24 -1.89 2.61
C GLY A 46 -8.84 -2.48 2.33
N VAL A 47 -8.15 -1.98 1.30
CA VAL A 47 -6.76 -2.31 1.01
C VAL A 47 -5.88 -1.24 1.64
N LEU A 48 -4.93 -1.64 2.47
CA LEU A 48 -4.05 -0.71 3.19
C LEU A 48 -2.94 -0.17 2.28
N PRO A 49 -2.90 1.15 1.96
CA PRO A 49 -1.79 1.72 1.21
C PRO A 49 -0.68 2.16 2.17
N LEU A 50 0.40 1.39 2.20
CA LEU A 50 1.64 1.71 2.90
C LEU A 50 2.61 2.37 1.94
N GLN A 51 3.38 3.33 2.45
CA GLN A 51 4.42 4.01 1.70
C GLN A 51 5.76 3.77 2.39
N PHE A 52 6.82 3.53 1.62
CA PHE A 52 8.17 3.48 2.17
C PHE A 52 8.56 4.84 2.79
N PRO A 53 9.49 4.85 3.77
CA PRO A 53 10.12 6.09 4.21
C PRO A 53 10.72 6.86 3.04
N GLU A 54 10.88 8.18 3.21
CA GLU A 54 11.44 9.03 2.17
C GLU A 54 12.85 8.55 1.76
N GLY A 55 13.03 8.30 0.47
CA GLY A 55 14.30 7.81 -0.10
C GLY A 55 14.51 6.29 -0.03
N GLU A 56 13.58 5.53 0.55
CA GLU A 56 13.64 4.07 0.60
C GLU A 56 12.74 3.42 -0.45
N SER A 57 13.12 2.22 -0.91
CA SER A 57 12.39 1.40 -1.86
C SER A 57 12.50 -0.08 -1.51
N ALA A 58 11.77 -0.93 -2.24
CA ALA A 58 11.95 -2.38 -2.13
C ALA A 58 13.40 -2.79 -2.44
N GLU A 59 14.03 -2.14 -3.43
CA GLU A 59 15.40 -2.44 -3.84
C GLU A 59 16.43 -1.98 -2.80
N SER A 60 16.31 -0.76 -2.25
CA SER A 60 17.25 -0.26 -1.22
C SER A 60 17.23 -1.11 0.05
N LEU A 61 16.06 -1.66 0.39
CA LEU A 61 15.85 -2.55 1.52
C LEU A 61 16.15 -4.03 1.21
N GLY A 62 16.50 -4.37 -0.03
CA GLY A 62 16.83 -5.72 -0.47
C GLY A 62 15.64 -6.69 -0.46
N LEU A 63 14.41 -6.18 -0.58
CA LEU A 63 13.18 -6.98 -0.63
C LEU A 63 13.05 -7.63 -2.00
N THR A 64 12.96 -8.96 -2.01
CA THR A 64 12.88 -9.77 -3.23
C THR A 64 11.43 -10.03 -3.65
N GLY A 65 10.48 -9.93 -2.72
CA GLY A 65 9.08 -10.29 -2.91
C GLY A 65 8.79 -11.76 -2.60
N GLU A 66 9.80 -12.56 -2.24
CA GLU A 66 9.65 -13.94 -1.78
C GLU A 66 9.42 -14.01 -0.26
N GLU A 67 9.56 -12.90 0.44
CA GLU A 67 9.38 -12.82 1.88
C GLU A 67 7.91 -12.89 2.30
N THR A 68 7.69 -13.28 3.55
CA THR A 68 6.38 -13.16 4.20
C THR A 68 6.33 -11.86 4.99
N PHE A 69 5.30 -11.05 4.72
CA PHE A 69 5.10 -9.76 5.37
C PHE A 69 4.02 -9.89 6.44
N ASP A 70 4.37 -9.53 7.68
CA ASP A 70 3.42 -9.32 8.77
C ASP A 70 3.27 -7.81 9.02
N VAL A 71 2.02 -7.32 9.02
CA VAL A 71 1.72 -5.90 9.24
C VAL A 71 0.94 -5.77 10.54
N SER A 72 1.61 -5.26 11.56
CA SER A 72 1.06 -5.08 12.90
C SER A 72 0.70 -3.62 13.20
N GLY A 73 0.04 -3.36 14.33
CA GLY A 73 -0.30 -1.99 14.77
C GLY A 73 -1.49 -1.34 14.03
N VAL A 74 -2.08 -1.99 13.02
CA VAL A 74 -3.20 -1.44 12.24
C VAL A 74 -4.43 -1.13 13.12
N ALA A 75 -4.76 -1.99 14.08
CA ALA A 75 -5.90 -1.78 14.98
C ALA A 75 -5.73 -0.54 15.88
N ALA A 76 -4.50 -0.22 16.26
CA ALA A 76 -4.22 0.94 17.13
C ALA A 76 -4.52 2.27 16.43
N LEU A 77 -4.46 2.31 15.09
CA LEU A 77 -4.81 3.50 14.31
C LEU A 77 -6.26 3.94 14.53
N ASN A 78 -7.17 3.02 14.85
CA ASN A 78 -8.57 3.35 15.15
C ASN A 78 -8.73 4.15 16.45
N SER A 79 -7.73 4.14 17.32
CA SER A 79 -7.75 4.83 18.62
C SER A 79 -6.95 6.14 18.63
N GLY A 80 -6.38 6.55 17.49
CA GLY A 80 -5.61 7.79 17.34
C GLY A 80 -4.07 7.71 17.41
N PRO A 81 -3.40 6.74 18.07
CA PRO A 81 -1.94 6.66 18.01
C PRO A 81 -1.46 6.12 16.67
N THR A 82 -0.56 6.88 16.02
CA THR A 82 0.19 6.43 14.84
C THR A 82 1.43 5.65 15.30
N PRO A 83 1.64 4.40 14.87
CA PRO A 83 2.88 3.68 15.12
C PRO A 83 4.08 4.47 14.60
N ARG A 84 5.18 4.49 15.36
CA ARG A 84 6.44 5.09 14.87
C ARG A 84 7.07 4.15 13.85
N THR A 85 7.42 4.70 12.70
CA THR A 85 8.26 4.06 11.67
C THR A 85 9.73 4.15 12.07
#